data_AF-A0A954Y8F6-F1
#
_entry.id   AF-A0A954Y8F6-F1
#
_cell.length_a   1.000
_cell.length_b   1.000
_cell.length_c   1.000
_cell.angle_alpha   90.00
_cell.angle_beta   90.00
_cell.angle_gamma   90.00
#
_symmetry.space_group_name_H-M   'P 1'
#
loop_
_entity.id
_entity.type
_entity.pdbx_description
1 polymer ?
#
loop_
_entity_poly.entity_id
_entity_poly.type
_entity_poly.pdbx_seq_one_letter_code
_entity_poly.pdbx_strand_id
1 'polypeptide(L)'
;MNRWRRLPAGVRTGVGLGLCFLLVLGIVAWRQSPVPPTQGGTLVFQDDFERAEPGPDYRQGEPDPGNSKGTWRIEQGRLKAEKIHNAALWLQKELPPKVRIEFDARAESGTGDVKAEVFGDGITHQSGYILIHGGWSNTITTIARQDEHAEERKVDNRGCRRG
;
A
#
# COMPACT_ATOMS: atom_id res chain seq x y z
N MET A 1 -74.03 -36.28 -43.01
CA MET A 1 -74.44 -35.36 -44.08
C MET A 1 -73.73 -34.02 -43.87
N ASN A 2 -73.28 -33.39 -44.96
CA ASN A 2 -72.73 -32.02 -45.11
C ASN A 2 -71.32 -31.80 -44.53
N ARG A 3 -70.20 -31.94 -45.27
CA ARG A 3 -69.64 -31.21 -46.44
C ARG A 3 -69.43 -29.69 -46.26
N TRP A 4 -68.26 -29.26 -46.81
CA TRP A 4 -67.83 -27.92 -47.25
C TRP A 4 -67.20 -27.03 -46.14
N ARG A 5 -66.11 -26.26 -46.32
CA ARG A 5 -65.24 -25.90 -47.46
C ARG A 5 -64.02 -25.11 -46.91
N ARG A 6 -62.87 -25.29 -47.56
CA ARG A 6 -61.78 -24.31 -47.87
C ARG A 6 -60.91 -23.73 -46.73
N LEU A 7 -59.60 -24.03 -46.84
CA LEU A 7 -58.41 -23.30 -46.32
C LEU A 7 -58.22 -21.96 -47.10
N PRO A 8 -57.25 -21.04 -46.84
CA PRO A 8 -56.03 -21.16 -46.00
C PRO A 8 -55.55 -19.85 -45.26
N ALA A 9 -54.35 -19.98 -44.66
CA ALA A 9 -53.28 -18.99 -44.50
C ALA A 9 -53.36 -17.89 -43.41
N GLY A 10 -52.31 -17.84 -42.59
CA GLY A 10 -52.06 -16.74 -41.64
C GLY A 10 -50.88 -17.00 -40.71
N VAL A 11 -49.67 -16.73 -41.20
CA VAL A 11 -48.36 -16.81 -40.54
C VAL A 11 -48.23 -15.72 -39.46
N ARG A 12 -47.66 -16.01 -38.27
CA ARG A 12 -46.40 -15.42 -37.74
C ARG A 12 -46.15 -15.71 -36.26
N THR A 13 -45.11 -16.53 -36.08
CA THR A 13 -44.11 -16.63 -35.01
C THR A 13 -43.93 -15.42 -34.09
N GLY A 14 -43.92 -15.69 -32.79
CA GLY A 14 -43.31 -14.85 -31.75
C GLY A 14 -42.77 -15.72 -30.63
N VAL A 15 -41.54 -16.21 -30.75
CA VAL A 15 -40.77 -16.77 -29.63
C VAL A 15 -39.69 -15.75 -29.29
N GLY A 16 -39.89 -15.03 -28.19
CA GLY A 16 -38.88 -14.13 -27.64
C GLY A 16 -37.73 -14.94 -27.04
N LEU A 17 -36.56 -14.90 -27.68
CA LEU A 17 -35.30 -15.31 -27.07
C LEU A 17 -34.78 -14.15 -26.21
N GLY A 18 -34.90 -14.29 -24.89
CA GLY A 18 -34.20 -13.44 -23.93
C GLY A 18 -32.72 -13.79 -23.92
N LEU A 19 -31.89 -12.92 -24.49
CA LEU A 19 -30.43 -12.97 -24.36
C LEU A 19 -30.04 -12.43 -22.98
N CYS A 20 -29.75 -13.33 -22.05
CA CYS A 20 -29.04 -13.00 -20.81
C CYS A 20 -27.60 -12.61 -21.14
N PHE A 21 -27.30 -11.31 -21.13
CA PHE A 21 -25.93 -10.81 -21.11
C PHE A 21 -25.31 -11.09 -19.72
N LEU A 22 -24.46 -12.10 -19.63
CA LEU A 22 -23.52 -12.24 -18.52
C LEU A 22 -22.41 -11.19 -18.68
N LEU A 23 -22.53 -10.08 -17.96
CA LEU A 23 -21.46 -9.11 -17.78
C LEU A 23 -20.37 -9.74 -16.89
N VAL A 24 -19.32 -10.25 -17.51
CA VAL A 24 -18.07 -10.57 -16.82
C VAL A 24 -17.36 -9.25 -16.53
N LEU A 25 -17.52 -8.73 -15.32
CA LEU A 25 -16.71 -7.64 -14.79
C LEU A 25 -15.29 -8.19 -14.58
N GLY A 26 -14.41 -7.93 -15.54
CA GLY A 26 -12.97 -8.14 -15.37
C GLY A 26 -12.45 -7.21 -14.28
N ILE A 27 -12.18 -7.75 -13.10
CA ILE A 27 -11.42 -7.05 -12.06
C ILE A 27 -9.99 -6.91 -12.61
N VAL A 28 -9.67 -5.74 -13.15
CA VAL A 28 -8.29 -5.36 -13.44
C VAL A 28 -7.64 -5.09 -12.08
N ALA A 29 -7.14 -6.14 -11.44
CA ALA A 29 -6.21 -5.99 -10.33
C ALA A 29 -4.92 -5.43 -10.92
N TRP A 30 -4.67 -4.15 -10.70
CA TRP A 30 -3.36 -3.55 -10.94
C TRP A 30 -2.38 -4.19 -9.94
N ARG A 31 -1.87 -5.39 -10.26
CA ARG A 31 -0.65 -5.88 -9.62
C ARG A 31 0.48 -5.08 -10.25
N GLN A 32 1.00 -4.10 -9.51
CA GLN A 32 2.31 -3.54 -9.86
C GLN A 32 3.28 -4.72 -9.90
N SER A 33 3.85 -4.99 -11.06
CA SER A 33 4.89 -6.00 -11.18
C SER A 33 6.04 -5.60 -10.26
N PRO A 34 6.58 -6.52 -9.44
CA PRO A 34 7.76 -6.23 -8.65
C PRO A 34 8.83 -5.64 -9.56
N VAL A 35 9.39 -4.50 -9.18
CA VAL A 35 10.54 -3.95 -9.92
C VAL A 35 11.65 -4.99 -9.79
N PRO A 36 12.22 -5.50 -10.90
CA PRO A 36 13.26 -6.51 -10.80
C PRO A 36 14.40 -5.97 -9.93
N PRO A 37 15.01 -6.80 -9.07
CA PRO A 37 16.22 -6.40 -8.36
C PRO A 37 17.18 -5.82 -9.40
N THR A 38 17.70 -4.62 -9.16
CA THR A 38 18.71 -4.02 -10.06
C THR A 38 19.77 -5.08 -10.33
N GLN A 39 19.99 -5.41 -11.60
CA GLN A 39 20.96 -6.44 -11.98
C GLN A 39 22.30 -6.19 -11.25
N GLY A 40 22.80 -7.20 -10.54
CA GLY A 40 24.08 -7.13 -9.82
C GLY A 40 24.00 -6.94 -8.30
N GLY A 41 22.82 -6.87 -7.69
CA GLY A 41 22.65 -6.87 -6.23
C GLY A 41 22.50 -8.27 -5.62
N THR A 42 22.83 -8.42 -4.34
CA THR A 42 22.49 -9.61 -3.52
C THR A 42 21.28 -9.31 -2.65
N LEU A 43 20.28 -10.20 -2.63
CA LEU A 43 19.14 -10.06 -1.74
C LEU A 43 19.60 -10.20 -0.28
N VAL A 44 19.43 -9.14 0.50
CA VAL A 44 19.83 -9.12 1.93
C VAL A 44 18.66 -9.43 2.86
N PHE A 45 17.46 -8.98 2.51
CA PHE A 45 16.25 -9.15 3.30
C PHE A 45 15.03 -9.04 2.39
N GLN A 46 14.01 -9.82 2.72
CA GLN A 46 12.68 -9.73 2.12
C GLN A 46 11.67 -10.18 3.16
N ASP A 47 10.54 -9.48 3.20
CA ASP A 47 9.38 -9.88 3.97
C ASP A 47 8.12 -9.61 3.15
N ASP A 48 7.31 -10.65 2.93
CA ASP A 48 6.02 -10.58 2.23
C ASP A 48 4.83 -10.41 3.19
N PHE A 49 5.08 -10.45 4.49
CA PHE A 49 4.08 -10.41 5.55
C PHE A 49 3.00 -11.49 5.44
N GLU A 50 3.29 -12.66 4.86
CA GLU A 50 2.36 -13.78 4.78
C GLU A 50 2.40 -14.63 6.07
N ARG A 51 2.09 -14.00 7.21
CA ARG A 51 2.01 -14.63 8.55
C ARG A 51 1.09 -13.86 9.51
N ALA A 52 0.91 -14.37 10.73
CA ALA A 52 -0.02 -13.77 11.70
C ALA A 52 0.51 -12.51 12.40
N GLU A 53 1.80 -12.47 12.74
CA GLU A 53 2.39 -11.40 13.56
C GLU A 53 3.78 -11.01 13.05
N PRO A 54 4.25 -9.76 13.29
CA PRO A 54 5.63 -9.39 13.02
C PRO A 54 6.63 -10.38 13.66
N GLY A 55 7.65 -10.77 12.89
CA GLY A 55 8.63 -11.76 13.33
C GLY A 55 9.70 -11.18 14.26
N PRO A 56 10.61 -12.03 14.75
CA PRO A 56 11.69 -11.63 15.67
C PRO A 56 12.71 -10.67 15.05
N ASP A 57 12.73 -10.53 13.72
CA ASP A 57 13.57 -9.57 13.01
C ASP A 57 13.15 -8.11 13.26
N TYR A 58 12.00 -7.88 13.89
CA TYR A 58 11.45 -6.55 14.12
C TYR A 58 11.43 -6.19 15.60
N ARG A 59 11.70 -4.92 15.90
CA ARG A 59 11.56 -4.34 17.24
C ARG A 59 10.80 -3.02 17.15
N GLN A 60 9.76 -2.87 17.97
CA GLN A 60 9.07 -1.59 18.08
C GLN A 60 9.92 -0.61 18.90
N GLY A 61 10.13 0.58 18.33
CA GLY A 61 10.83 1.69 18.99
C GLY A 61 10.00 2.37 20.08
N GLU A 62 10.48 3.53 20.51
CA GLU A 62 9.78 4.37 21.48
C GLU A 62 8.89 5.41 20.80
N PRO A 63 7.71 5.74 21.36
CA PRO A 63 6.87 6.81 20.85
C PRO A 63 7.43 8.17 21.30
N ASP A 64 6.94 9.24 20.67
CA ASP A 64 7.25 10.59 21.13
C ASP A 64 6.80 10.81 22.60
N PRO A 65 7.50 11.67 23.37
CA PRO A 65 7.18 11.94 24.77
C PRO A 65 5.70 12.26 24.99
N GLY A 66 5.09 11.61 25.99
CA GLY A 66 3.68 11.80 26.35
C GLY A 66 2.69 10.96 25.54
N ASN A 67 3.15 10.15 24.59
CA ASN A 67 2.29 9.25 23.82
C ASN A 67 2.48 7.78 24.25
N SER A 68 1.45 6.97 24.00
CA SER A 68 1.55 5.52 24.15
C SER A 68 2.07 4.87 22.87
N LYS A 69 2.74 3.71 23.00
CA LYS A 69 3.08 2.88 21.85
C LYS A 69 1.78 2.44 21.17
N GLY A 70 1.65 2.79 19.89
CA GLY A 70 0.59 2.25 19.04
C GLY A 70 0.81 0.78 18.69
N THR A 71 0.08 0.29 17.70
CA THR A 71 0.14 -1.12 17.32
C THR A 71 0.66 -1.33 15.90
N TRP A 72 1.46 -2.38 15.76
CA TRP A 72 1.87 -2.96 14.48
C TRP A 72 1.25 -4.34 14.35
N ARG A 73 0.52 -4.59 13.25
CA ARG A 73 -0.13 -5.88 12.98
C ARG A 73 0.04 -6.27 11.53
N ILE A 74 -0.07 -7.55 11.26
CA ILE A 74 -0.17 -8.03 9.88
C ILE A 74 -1.65 -8.29 9.58
N GLU A 75 -2.16 -7.65 8.53
CA GLU A 75 -3.52 -7.82 8.05
C GLU A 75 -3.49 -8.01 6.52
N GLN A 76 -4.00 -9.15 6.03
CA GLN A 76 -4.13 -9.43 4.60
C GLN A 76 -2.80 -9.29 3.81
N GLY A 77 -1.70 -9.84 4.33
CA GLY A 77 -0.38 -9.77 3.69
C GLY A 77 0.26 -8.38 3.74
N ARG A 78 -0.14 -7.54 4.71
CA ARG A 78 0.39 -6.17 4.85
C ARG A 78 0.68 -5.85 6.30
N LEU A 79 1.80 -5.17 6.51
CA LEU A 79 2.12 -4.56 7.80
C LEU A 79 1.32 -3.26 7.97
N LYS A 80 0.52 -3.19 9.03
CA LYS A 80 -0.36 -2.06 9.36
C LYS A 80 0.06 -1.41 10.66
N ALA A 81 0.19 -0.08 10.62
CA ALA A 81 0.45 0.76 11.78
C ALA A 81 -0.83 1.50 12.20
N GLU A 82 -1.07 1.58 13.51
CA GLU A 82 -2.16 2.39 14.06
C GLU A 82 -1.70 3.14 15.31
N LYS A 83 -1.92 4.47 15.33
CA LYS A 83 -1.62 5.37 16.47
C LYS A 83 -0.19 5.20 17.02
N ILE A 84 0.78 5.05 16.13
CA ILE A 84 2.15 4.71 16.53
C ILE A 84 2.93 5.88 17.14
N HIS A 85 2.51 7.13 16.91
CA HIS A 85 3.18 8.33 17.47
C HIS A 85 4.70 8.29 17.30
N ASN A 86 5.14 8.02 16.05
CA ASN A 86 6.53 7.85 15.65
C ASN A 86 7.29 6.65 16.26
N ALA A 87 6.63 5.75 17.00
CA ALA A 87 7.18 4.46 17.40
C ALA A 87 7.28 3.49 16.21
N ALA A 88 8.31 3.66 15.40
CA ALA A 88 8.60 2.84 14.23
C ALA A 88 8.77 1.36 14.58
N LEU A 89 8.43 0.47 13.65
CA LEU A 89 8.81 -0.94 13.73
C LEU A 89 10.12 -1.14 12.98
N TRP A 90 11.21 -1.27 13.73
CA TRP A 90 12.56 -1.33 13.21
C TRP A 90 12.95 -2.75 12.80
N LEU A 91 13.33 -2.93 11.53
CA LEU A 91 14.08 -4.10 11.10
C LEU A 91 15.45 -4.11 11.80
N GLN A 92 15.74 -5.16 12.56
CA GLN A 92 16.97 -5.32 13.34
C GLN A 92 18.15 -5.86 12.51
N LYS A 93 17.92 -6.10 11.22
CA LYS A 93 18.96 -6.53 10.30
C LYS A 93 19.83 -5.35 9.87
N GLU A 94 21.14 -5.48 10.09
CA GLU A 94 22.11 -4.53 9.57
C GLU A 94 22.09 -4.53 8.04
N LEU A 95 21.97 -3.34 7.45
CA LEU A 95 21.97 -3.14 6.00
C LEU A 95 23.38 -2.76 5.52
N PRO A 96 23.82 -3.23 4.34
CA PRO A 96 25.08 -2.81 3.76
C PRO A 96 25.12 -1.29 3.51
N PRO A 97 26.32 -0.65 3.52
CA PRO A 97 26.45 0.78 3.24
C PRO A 97 25.90 1.24 1.88
N LYS A 98 25.82 0.33 0.90
CA LYS A 98 25.20 0.55 -0.40
C LYS A 98 24.07 -0.45 -0.57
N VAL A 99 22.84 0.03 -0.44
CA VAL A 99 21.63 -0.79 -0.49
C VAL A 99 20.56 -0.11 -1.33
N ARG A 100 19.71 -0.94 -1.96
CA ARG A 100 18.45 -0.51 -2.54
C ARG A 100 17.34 -1.07 -1.66
N ILE A 101 16.41 -0.22 -1.26
CA ILE A 101 15.27 -0.58 -0.42
C ILE A 101 14.01 -0.33 -1.24
N GLU A 102 13.13 -1.32 -1.27
CA GLU A 102 11.86 -1.25 -1.98
C GLU A 102 10.75 -1.77 -1.09
N PHE A 103 9.61 -1.08 -1.10
CA PHE A 103 8.39 -1.49 -0.45
C PHE A 103 7.22 -0.72 -1.06
N ASP A 104 6.05 -1.33 -1.02
CA ASP A 104 4.79 -0.67 -1.33
C ASP A 104 4.13 -0.22 -0.03
N ALA A 105 3.70 1.05 0.02
CA ALA A 105 3.04 1.61 1.18
C ALA A 105 1.94 2.59 0.77
N ARG A 106 0.93 2.74 1.63
CA ARG A 106 -0.13 3.72 1.48
C ARG A 106 -0.60 4.22 2.84
N ALA A 107 -1.06 5.46 2.89
CA ALA A 107 -1.79 5.96 4.04
C ALA A 107 -3.22 5.40 4.04
N GLU A 108 -3.70 4.97 5.21
CA GLU A 108 -5.08 4.53 5.41
C GLU A 108 -6.00 5.69 5.86
N SER A 109 -5.48 6.93 5.90
CA SER A 109 -6.25 8.14 6.22
C SER A 109 -5.73 9.36 5.46
N GLY A 110 -6.59 10.37 5.27
CA GLY A 110 -6.24 11.60 4.55
C GLY A 110 -5.27 12.54 5.30
N THR A 111 -4.93 12.23 6.55
CA THR A 111 -3.95 12.99 7.35
C THR A 111 -2.73 12.17 7.72
N GLY A 112 -2.73 10.87 7.44
CA GLY A 112 -1.61 9.99 7.75
C GLY A 112 -0.50 10.16 6.72
N ASP A 113 0.73 10.20 7.21
CA ASP A 113 1.93 10.12 6.41
C ASP A 113 2.47 8.69 6.37
N VAL A 114 3.21 8.40 5.31
CA VAL A 114 4.02 7.19 5.20
C VAL A 114 5.46 7.60 5.51
N LYS A 115 5.99 7.09 6.63
CA LYS A 115 7.38 7.31 7.04
C LYS A 115 8.17 6.01 6.96
N ALA A 116 9.37 6.09 6.40
CA ALA A 116 10.37 5.05 6.49
C ALA A 116 11.67 5.67 7.01
N GLU A 117 12.29 5.03 7.99
CA GLU A 117 13.58 5.46 8.53
C GLU A 117 14.65 4.43 8.23
N VAL A 118 15.81 4.89 7.75
CA VAL A 118 16.93 4.06 7.32
C VAL A 118 18.23 4.54 7.94
N PHE A 119 19.14 3.62 8.23
CA PHE A 119 20.43 3.90 8.88
C PHE A 119 20.29 4.63 10.24
N GLY A 120 19.25 4.31 11.00
CA GLY A 120 19.09 4.74 12.41
C GLY A 120 19.69 3.73 13.40
N ASP A 121 19.47 3.97 14.69
CA ASP A 121 19.95 3.13 15.81
C ASP A 121 19.03 1.92 16.12
N GLY A 122 17.91 1.81 15.41
CA GLY A 122 16.94 0.73 15.57
C GLY A 122 15.99 0.88 16.75
N ILE A 123 15.92 2.04 17.41
CA ILE A 123 15.05 2.32 18.58
C ILE A 123 14.44 3.72 18.49
N THR A 124 15.29 4.71 18.27
CA THR A 124 14.98 6.13 18.45
C THR A 124 14.51 6.73 17.14
N HIS A 125 13.32 7.32 17.16
CA HIS A 125 12.82 8.15 16.06
C HIS A 125 13.82 9.27 15.74
N GLN A 126 14.10 9.47 14.45
CA GLN A 126 15.04 10.49 13.97
C GLN A 126 16.50 10.26 14.38
N SER A 127 16.95 9.02 14.38
CA SER A 127 18.36 8.67 14.55
C SER A 127 19.11 8.54 13.21
N GLY A 128 18.38 8.41 12.10
CA GLY A 128 18.94 8.18 10.75
C GLY A 128 18.41 9.14 9.68
N TYR A 129 18.15 8.59 8.49
CA TYR A 129 17.49 9.29 7.39
C TYR A 129 16.01 8.91 7.34
N ILE A 130 15.14 9.92 7.28
CA ILE A 130 13.69 9.75 7.30
C ILE A 130 13.15 10.14 5.93
N LEU A 131 12.46 9.20 5.29
CA LEU A 131 11.71 9.42 4.06
C LEU A 131 10.24 9.56 4.44
N ILE A 132 9.65 10.72 4.14
CA ILE A 132 8.26 11.03 4.48
C ILE A 132 7.51 11.31 3.19
N HIS A 133 6.46 10.55 2.95
CA HIS A 133 5.50 10.81 1.88
C HIS A 133 4.15 11.19 2.49
N GLY A 134 3.56 12.29 2.01
CA GLY A 134 2.29 12.78 2.55
C GLY A 134 2.41 13.48 3.92
N GLY A 135 3.60 13.97 4.27
CA GLY A 135 3.85 14.68 5.52
C GLY A 135 3.04 15.97 5.64
N TRP A 136 2.86 16.42 6.89
CA TRP A 136 2.10 17.63 7.25
C TRP A 136 0.71 17.65 6.61
N SER A 137 -0.10 16.61 6.89
CA SER A 137 -1.45 16.46 6.35
C SER A 137 -1.48 16.40 4.81
N ASN A 138 -0.64 15.53 4.22
CA ASN A 138 -0.53 15.33 2.78
C ASN A 138 -0.16 16.61 2.01
N THR A 139 0.72 17.45 2.56
CA THR A 139 1.16 18.69 1.90
C THR A 139 2.59 18.61 1.35
N ILE A 140 3.43 17.72 1.89
CA ILE A 140 4.82 17.60 1.46
C ILE A 140 5.31 16.15 1.37
N THR A 141 6.32 15.94 0.52
CA THR A 141 7.23 14.80 0.57
C THR A 141 8.59 15.33 1.00
N THR A 142 9.29 14.64 1.90
CA THR A 142 10.60 15.09 2.37
C THR A 142 11.58 13.96 2.65
N ILE A 143 12.86 14.26 2.46
CA ILE A 143 13.98 13.48 2.98
C ILE A 143 14.70 14.35 4.02
N ALA A 144 14.75 13.86 5.25
CA ALA A 144 15.40 14.51 6.37
C ALA A 144 16.51 13.62 6.96
N ARG A 145 17.44 14.22 7.71
CA ARG A 145 18.47 13.52 8.47
C ARG A 145 18.39 13.97 9.92
N GLN A 146 18.12 13.05 10.83
CA GLN A 146 18.07 13.23 12.29
C GLN A 146 17.04 14.22 12.87
N ASP A 147 16.53 15.16 12.08
CA ASP A 147 15.47 16.07 12.50
C ASP A 147 14.55 16.32 11.31
N GLU A 148 13.32 15.81 11.39
CA GLU A 148 12.32 15.97 10.31
C GLU A 148 11.79 17.40 10.21
N HIS A 149 11.99 18.23 11.23
CA HIS A 149 11.55 19.62 11.28
C HIS A 149 12.65 20.60 10.84
N ALA A 150 13.89 20.13 10.68
CA ALA A 150 15.03 20.96 10.36
C ALA A 150 14.88 21.73 9.03
N GLU A 151 15.44 22.92 8.96
CA GLU A 151 15.32 23.82 7.80
C GLU A 151 16.01 23.25 6.55
N GLU A 152 17.08 22.47 6.74
CA GLU A 152 17.90 21.90 5.67
C GLU A 152 17.31 20.66 5.00
N ARG A 153 16.20 20.13 5.53
CA ARG A 153 15.52 18.96 4.96
C ARG A 153 15.15 19.21 3.50
N LYS A 154 15.22 18.17 2.67
CA LYS A 154 14.84 18.29 1.25
C LYS A 154 13.34 18.12 1.14
N VAL A 155 12.65 19.16 0.68
CA VAL A 155 11.18 19.18 0.58
C VAL A 155 10.76 19.24 -0.89
N ASP A 156 9.78 18.42 -1.25
CA ASP A 156 9.00 18.55 -2.48
C ASP A 156 7.52 18.72 -2.13
N ASN A 157 6.92 19.80 -2.62
CA ASN A 157 5.51 20.13 -2.44
C ASN A 157 4.69 20.02 -3.73
N ARG A 158 5.28 19.51 -4.82
CA ARG A 158 4.64 19.41 -6.14
C ARG A 158 3.65 18.25 -6.24
N GLY A 159 3.94 17.14 -5.54
CA GLY A 159 3.09 15.93 -5.55
C GLY A 159 1.85 15.98 -4.66
N CYS A 160 1.74 16.99 -3.79
CA CYS A 160 0.70 17.10 -2.76
C CYS A 160 -0.32 18.24 -3.01
N ARG A 161 -0.25 18.91 -4.18
CA ARG A 161 -1.22 19.95 -4.54
C ARG A 161 -2.44 19.34 -5.24
N ARG A 162 -3.53 19.20 -4.48
CA ARG A 162 -4.94 19.10 -4.91
C ARG A 162 -5.30 17.91 -5.81
N GLY A 163 -5.77 16.84 -5.19
CA GLY A 163 -6.95 16.11 -5.68
C GLY A 163 -8.22 16.80 -5.20
#